data_AF-A0A7S1F068-F1
#
_entry.id   AF-A0A7S1F068-F1
#
_cell.length_a   1.000
_cell.length_b   1.000
_cell.length_c   1.000
_cell.angle_alpha   90.00
_cell.angle_beta   90.00
_cell.angle_gamma   90.00
#
_symmetry.space_group_name_H-M   'P 1'
#
loop_
_entity.id
_entity.type
_entity.pdbx_description
1 polymer ?
#
loop_
_entity_poly.entity_id
_entity_poly.type
_entity_poly.pdbx_seq_one_letter_code
_entity_poly.pdbx_strand_id
1 'polypeptide(L)'
;KMLLSLIGLQFTDGVTLFKVLDVDGNMQLGIDEFVMGCLRLKGGSVQIDNHVLIRDIKHMLRETSRKQRQAVVTLTQDLRDLRKHVRALDDTFLLEPRHKVIERETK
;
A
#
# COMPACT_ATOMS: atom_id res chain seq x y z
N LYS A 1 17.72 15.63 -35.98
CA LYS A 1 18.16 14.21 -35.89
C LYS A 1 17.65 13.66 -34.56
N MET A 2 16.84 12.60 -34.56
CA MET A 2 16.36 12.00 -33.30
C MET A 2 17.54 11.36 -32.57
N LEU A 3 17.76 11.72 -31.30
CA LEU A 3 18.90 11.21 -30.52
C LEU A 3 18.80 9.68 -30.31
N LEU A 4 17.58 9.15 -30.20
CA LEU A 4 17.31 7.74 -29.95
C LEU A 4 17.76 6.83 -31.12
N SER A 5 17.75 7.34 -32.36
CA SER A 5 18.21 6.54 -33.51
C SER A 5 19.72 6.29 -33.46
N LEU A 6 20.50 7.15 -32.78
CA LEU A 6 21.94 6.93 -32.57
C LEU A 6 22.22 5.72 -31.67
N ILE A 7 21.29 5.37 -30.79
CA ILE A 7 21.39 4.17 -29.95
C ILE A 7 20.65 2.96 -30.54
N GLY A 8 20.19 3.06 -31.79
CA GLY A 8 19.51 1.98 -32.50
C GLY A 8 18.02 1.86 -32.21
N LEU A 9 17.41 2.86 -31.56
CA LEU A 9 15.98 2.88 -31.29
C LEU A 9 15.26 3.71 -32.36
N GLN A 10 14.37 3.06 -33.10
CA GLN A 10 13.46 3.71 -34.04
C GLN A 10 12.06 3.72 -33.43
N PHE A 11 11.62 4.88 -32.95
CA PHE A 11 10.27 5.08 -32.42
C PHE A 11 9.64 6.31 -33.08
N THR A 12 8.40 6.15 -33.52
CA THR A 12 7.64 7.19 -34.21
C THR A 12 6.64 7.90 -33.29
N ASP A 13 6.24 7.26 -32.19
CA ASP A 13 5.29 7.82 -31.22
C ASP A 13 5.93 7.96 -29.83
N GLY A 14 6.03 9.22 -29.38
CA GLY A 14 6.52 9.55 -28.05
C GLY A 14 5.58 9.08 -26.95
N VAL A 15 4.25 9.15 -27.12
CA VAL A 15 3.30 8.79 -26.06
C VAL A 15 3.39 7.31 -25.75
N THR A 16 3.40 6.48 -26.79
CA THR A 16 3.61 5.03 -26.63
C THR A 16 4.99 4.74 -26.05
N LEU A 17 6.05 5.44 -26.47
CA LEU A 17 7.38 5.28 -25.88
C LEU A 17 7.37 5.58 -24.37
N PHE A 18 6.81 6.70 -23.94
CA PHE A 18 6.73 7.06 -22.52
C PHE A 18 5.95 6.02 -21.70
N LYS A 19 4.83 5.51 -22.22
CA LYS A 19 4.06 4.43 -21.56
C LYS A 19 4.84 3.12 -21.44
N VAL A 20 5.71 2.81 -22.39
CA VAL A 20 6.54 1.59 -22.37
C VAL A 20 7.75 1.76 -21.44
N LEU A 21 8.24 2.98 -21.25
CA LEU A 21 9.35 3.29 -20.35
C LEU A 21 8.91 3.45 -18.89
N ASP A 22 7.70 3.98 -18.66
CA ASP A 22 7.05 4.08 -17.35
C ASP A 22 6.65 2.68 -16.87
N VAL A 23 7.40 2.13 -15.94
CA VAL A 23 7.17 0.75 -15.46
C VAL A 23 6.46 0.76 -14.11
N ASP A 24 6.54 1.84 -13.34
CA ASP A 24 5.80 1.94 -12.08
C ASP A 24 4.36 2.48 -12.28
N GLY A 25 4.03 2.95 -13.48
CA GLY A 25 2.70 3.36 -13.89
C GLY A 25 2.26 4.69 -13.27
N ASN A 26 3.22 5.50 -12.80
CA ASN A 26 2.94 6.75 -12.10
C ASN A 26 2.70 7.94 -13.06
N MET A 27 2.77 7.71 -14.39
CA MET A 27 2.65 8.71 -15.45
C MET A 27 3.77 9.78 -15.47
N GLN A 28 4.86 9.53 -14.75
CA GLN A 28 6.09 10.30 -14.76
C GLN A 28 7.20 9.39 -15.27
N LEU A 29 8.28 9.99 -15.78
CA LEU A 29 9.42 9.22 -16.23
C LEU A 29 10.70 9.74 -15.59
N GLY A 30 11.24 8.95 -14.67
CA GLY A 30 12.54 9.21 -14.08
C GLY A 30 13.68 8.97 -15.08
N ILE A 31 14.85 9.59 -14.83
CA ILE A 31 16.05 9.38 -15.66
C ILE A 31 16.42 7.89 -15.73
N ASP A 32 16.34 7.19 -14.60
CA ASP A 32 16.67 5.76 -14.53
C ASP A 32 15.73 4.93 -15.40
N GLU A 33 14.44 5.27 -15.43
CA GLU A 33 13.43 4.56 -16.23
C GLU A 33 13.62 4.81 -17.72
N PHE A 34 13.93 6.05 -18.07
CA PHE A 34 14.27 6.42 -19.44
C PHE A 34 15.52 5.68 -19.94
N VAL A 35 16.63 5.73 -19.19
CA VAL A 35 17.91 5.12 -19.58
C VAL A 35 17.79 3.60 -19.62
N MET A 36 17.29 2.98 -18.55
CA MET A 36 17.16 1.52 -18.47
C MET A 36 16.12 1.00 -19.47
N GLY A 37 15.03 1.73 -19.68
CA GLY A 37 14.03 1.36 -20.67
C GLY A 37 14.54 1.47 -22.11
N CYS A 38 15.35 2.48 -22.45
CA CYS A 38 16.01 2.57 -23.75
C CYS A 38 16.98 1.39 -23.98
N LEU A 39 17.77 1.04 -22.98
CA LEU A 39 18.68 -0.10 -23.06
C LEU A 39 17.93 -1.44 -23.17
N ARG A 40 16.80 -1.59 -22.47
CA ARG A 40 15.90 -2.76 -22.59
C ARG A 40 15.34 -2.88 -24.01
N LEU A 41 14.82 -1.79 -24.57
CA LEU A 41 14.25 -1.76 -25.92
C LEU A 41 15.28 -2.04 -27.02
N LYS A 42 16.57 -1.83 -26.75
CA LYS A 42 17.67 -2.16 -27.65
C LYS A 42 17.96 -3.68 -27.68
N GLY A 43 17.38 -4.47 -26.78
CA GLY A 43 17.47 -5.95 -26.79
C GLY A 43 18.74 -6.55 -26.18
N GLY A 44 19.53 -5.78 -25.43
CA GLY A 44 20.89 -6.18 -25.02
C GLY A 44 21.08 -6.76 -23.62
N SER A 45 20.04 -7.13 -22.86
CA SER A 45 20.18 -6.98 -21.40
C SER A 45 19.47 -7.96 -20.48
N VAL A 46 20.03 -9.17 -20.35
CA VAL A 46 19.71 -10.08 -19.23
C VAL A 46 19.93 -9.41 -17.86
N GLN A 47 20.89 -8.48 -17.74
CA GLN A 47 21.13 -7.72 -16.51
C GLN A 47 20.09 -6.63 -16.21
N ILE A 48 19.37 -6.11 -17.23
CA ILE A 48 18.36 -5.07 -17.01
C ILE A 48 17.06 -5.69 -16.49
N ASP A 49 16.72 -6.90 -16.91
CA ASP A 49 15.60 -7.63 -16.34
C ASP A 49 15.76 -7.80 -14.84
N ASN A 50 16.97 -8.09 -14.35
CA ASN A 50 17.25 -8.14 -12.91
C ASN A 50 17.04 -6.78 -12.22
N HIS A 51 17.44 -5.67 -12.83
CA HIS A 51 17.22 -4.32 -12.27
C HIS A 51 15.74 -3.95 -12.22
N VAL A 52 14.97 -4.29 -13.27
CA VAL A 52 13.52 -4.12 -13.31
C VAL A 52 12.87 -4.95 -12.20
N LEU A 53 13.25 -6.23 -12.09
CA LEU A 53 12.74 -7.14 -11.07
C LEU A 53 13.04 -6.65 -9.65
N ILE A 54 14.25 -6.15 -9.40
CA ILE A 54 14.62 -5.54 -8.11
C ILE A 54 13.79 -4.29 -7.81
N ARG A 55 13.52 -3.44 -8.81
CA ARG A 55 12.67 -2.26 -8.63
C ARG A 55 11.24 -2.67 -8.31
N ASP A 56 10.68 -3.65 -9.02
CA ASP A 56 9.31 -4.13 -8.81
C ASP A 56 9.17 -4.74 -7.41
N ILE A 57 10.16 -5.51 -6.96
CA ILE A 57 10.24 -5.99 -5.57
C ILE A 57 10.26 -4.83 -4.58
N LYS A 58 11.09 -3.80 -4.80
CA LYS A 58 11.13 -2.61 -3.93
C LYS A 58 9.77 -1.89 -3.88
N HIS A 59 9.09 -1.75 -5.02
CA HIS A 59 7.78 -1.14 -5.10
C HIS A 59 6.73 -1.96 -4.31
N MET A 60 6.67 -3.28 -4.54
CA MET A 60 5.77 -4.19 -3.80
C MET A 60 6.03 -4.17 -2.29
N LEU A 61 7.29 -4.11 -1.86
CA LEU A 61 7.65 -4.00 -0.44
C LEU A 61 7.15 -2.69 0.17
N ARG A 62 7.30 -1.56 -0.54
CA ARG A 62 6.82 -0.25 -0.08
C ARG A 62 5.29 -0.23 0.06
N GLU A 63 4.59 -0.69 -0.98
CA GLU A 63 3.13 -0.75 -0.98
C GLU A 63 2.58 -1.68 0.10
N THR A 64 3.17 -2.87 0.26
CA THR A 64 2.80 -3.81 1.33
C THR A 64 3.03 -3.20 2.70
N SER A 65 4.19 -2.56 2.92
CA SER A 65 4.50 -1.89 4.20
C SER A 65 3.53 -0.77 4.51
N ARG A 66 3.12 0.01 3.50
CA ARG A 66 2.14 1.09 3.65
C ARG A 66 0.76 0.53 4.05
N LYS A 67 0.28 -0.50 3.35
CA LYS A 67 -0.99 -1.17 3.67
C LYS A 67 -0.97 -1.78 5.07
N GLN A 68 0.14 -2.42 5.44
CA GLN A 68 0.31 -3.01 6.77
C GLN A 68 0.28 -1.95 7.88
N ARG A 69 0.97 -0.81 7.69
CA ARG A 69 0.92 0.31 8.63
C ARG A 69 -0.50 0.86 8.77
N GLN A 70 -1.22 1.01 7.66
CA GLN A 70 -2.60 1.49 7.69
C GLN A 70 -3.52 0.52 8.44
N ALA A 71 -3.40 -0.79 8.19
CA ALA A 71 -4.17 -1.81 8.87
C ALA A 71 -3.92 -1.80 10.39
N VAL A 72 -2.66 -1.65 10.83
CA VAL A 72 -2.33 -1.54 12.25
C VAL A 72 -2.97 -0.30 12.90
N VAL A 73 -2.96 0.84 12.22
CA VAL A 73 -3.59 2.06 12.72
C VAL A 73 -5.11 1.87 12.86
N THR A 74 -5.77 1.31 11.84
CA THR A 74 -7.21 1.04 11.86
C THR A 74 -7.57 0.07 12.99
N LEU A 75 -6.87 -1.06 13.10
CA LEU A 75 -7.12 -2.03 14.17
C LEU A 75 -6.92 -1.44 15.57
N THR A 76 -5.89 -0.60 15.75
CA THR A 76 -5.65 0.08 17.03
C THR A 76 -6.80 1.01 17.39
N GLN A 77 -7.38 1.68 16.39
CA GLN A 77 -8.52 2.57 16.58
C GLN A 77 -9.78 1.78 16.95
N ASP A 78 -10.07 0.70 16.22
CA ASP A 78 -11.22 -0.17 16.49
C ASP A 78 -11.15 -0.77 17.90
N LEU A 79 -9.97 -1.23 18.33
CA LEU A 79 -9.75 -1.74 19.70
C LEU A 79 -9.97 -0.67 20.76
N ARG A 80 -9.54 0.58 20.52
CA ARG A 80 -9.80 1.69 21.45
C ARG A 80 -11.29 1.97 21.57
N ASP A 81 -12.01 1.95 20.46
CA ASP A 81 -13.44 2.24 20.45
C ASP A 81 -14.23 1.10 21.08
N LEU A 82 -13.88 -0.17 20.83
CA LEU A 82 -14.44 -1.31 21.55
C LEU A 82 -14.20 -1.19 23.06
N ARG A 83 -13.00 -0.82 23.50
CA ARG A 83 -12.67 -0.63 24.93
C ARG A 83 -13.56 0.43 25.58
N LYS A 84 -13.89 1.51 24.88
CA LYS A 84 -14.80 2.55 25.40
C LYS A 84 -16.21 2.00 25.59
N HIS A 85 -16.73 1.25 24.62
CA HIS A 85 -18.06 0.65 24.71
C HIS A 85 -18.15 -0.36 25.86
N VAL A 86 -17.14 -1.22 26.03
CA VAL A 86 -17.09 -2.17 27.15
C VAL A 86 -17.12 -1.45 28.50
N ARG A 87 -16.35 -0.36 28.65
CA ARG A 87 -16.38 0.45 29.89
C ARG A 87 -17.75 1.09 30.13
N ALA A 88 -18.37 1.63 29.09
CA ALA A 88 -19.70 2.23 29.21
C ALA A 88 -20.75 1.20 29.68
N LEU A 89 -20.67 -0.05 29.21
CA LEU A 89 -21.56 -1.12 29.68
C LEU A 89 -21.32 -1.46 31.16
N ASP A 90 -20.06 -1.49 31.60
CA ASP A 90 -19.68 -1.76 33.00
C ASP A 90 -20.20 -0.66 33.94
N ASP A 91 -20.06 0.61 33.52
CA ASP A 91 -20.58 1.77 34.26
C ASP A 91 -22.13 1.78 34.31
N THR A 92 -22.80 1.28 33.26
CA THR A 92 -24.26 1.16 33.24
C THR A 92 -24.75 0.07 34.19
N PHE A 93 -24.03 -1.05 34.30
CA PHE A 93 -24.35 -2.15 35.22
C PHE A 93 -24.11 -1.81 36.70
N LEU A 94 -23.23 -0.85 37.00
CA LEU A 94 -22.99 -0.36 38.36
C LEU A 94 -24.09 0.58 38.90
N LEU A 95 -25.00 1.06 38.03
CA LEU A 95 -26.08 1.98 38.39
C LEU A 95 -27.45 1.31 38.62
N GLU A 96 -27.59 0.01 38.37
CA GLU A 96 -28.82 -0.74 38.68
C GLU A 96 -28.84 -1.12 40.18
N PRO A 97 -29.75 -0.56 41.01
CA PRO A 97 -29.85 -0.97 42.41
C PRO A 97 -30.35 -2.41 42.48
N ARG A 98 -29.56 -3.29 43.10
CA ARG A 98 -30.01 -4.63 43.51
C ARG A 98 -31.14 -4.50 44.54
N HIS A 99 -32.37 -4.24 44.11
CA HIS A 99 -33.51 -4.18 45.01
C HIS A 99 -34.13 -5.57 45.22
N LYS A 100 -33.93 -6.03 46.45
CA LYS A 100 -34.81 -6.88 47.29
C LYS A 100 -34.92 -8.37 46.91
N VAL A 101 -33.97 -9.15 47.42
CA VAL A 101 -34.25 -10.53 47.83
C VAL A 101 -35.26 -10.47 48.97
N ILE A 102 -36.29 -11.29 48.82
CA ILE A 102 -37.56 -11.31 49.56
C ILE A 102 -37.32 -11.80 51.00
N GLU A 103 -37.53 -10.94 52.00
CA GLU A 103 -37.84 -11.39 53.37
C GLU A 103 -39.34 -11.74 53.42
N ARG A 104 -39.65 -13.04 53.32
CA ARG A 104 -40.87 -13.63 53.86
C ARG A 104 -40.54 -14.99 54.44
N GLU A 105 -39.92 -14.99 55.61
CA GLU A 105 -39.99 -16.11 56.54
C GLU A 105 -40.87 -15.71 57.73
N THR A 106 -41.99 -16.43 57.80
CA THR A 106 -42.64 -16.97 59.00
C THR A 106 -42.94 -16.05 60.18
N LYS A 107 -44.22 -15.68 60.27
CA LYS A 107 -44.97 -15.85 61.52
C LYS A 107 -46.39 -16.31 61.24
#